data_AF-A0A2U3EQC5-F1
#
_entry.id   AF-A0A2U3EQC5-F1
#
_cell.length_a   1.000
_cell.length_b   1.000
_cell.length_c   1.000
_cell.angle_alpha   90.00
_cell.angle_beta   90.00
_cell.angle_gamma   90.00
#
_symmetry.space_group_name_H-M   'P 1'
#
loop_
_entity.id
_entity.type
_entity.pdbx_description
1 polymer ?
#
loop_
_entity_poly.entity_id
_entity_poly.type
_entity_poly.pdbx_seq_one_letter_code
_entity_poly.pdbx_strand_id
1 'polypeptide(L)'
;MAEFTPFWEQPSHPGLIQVVKGNRPYTSAAYSLVSLPPGALFAHITTATTVAHTTYTSVATGSDSRIELNSDLVYCNHSCQPSLVFDMARLEVRVSDDRPLRPGDALTFFYPSTEWDMVQPFQCECGADDGVCLGRIAGASVVEPELLLAHWWVNEHVRALVADKVQAAGRFTAAAAAPARKAGGDLEVVAAEGQMAAVHKTTSTYASGRGRFPANLSYPARCVQSPVYMSILTRPASPSDDGAYAVPDAAADSHTSSKLQSSLQAQIE
;
A
#
# COMPACT_ATOMS: atom_id res chain seq x y z
N MET A 1 -22.05 2.62 4.50
CA MET A 1 -21.21 2.42 5.69
C MET A 1 -21.06 3.75 6.39
N ALA A 2 -21.14 3.79 7.72
CA ALA A 2 -20.93 5.02 8.48
C ALA A 2 -19.44 5.38 8.48
N GLU A 3 -19.14 6.68 8.44
CA GLU A 3 -17.78 7.18 8.55
C GLU A 3 -17.20 6.83 9.93
N PHE A 4 -15.89 6.54 9.95
CA PHE A 4 -15.17 6.19 11.16
C PHE A 4 -15.09 7.42 12.07
N THR A 5 -15.67 7.30 13.27
CA THR A 5 -15.53 8.31 14.32
C THR A 5 -14.37 7.91 15.24
N PRO A 6 -13.29 8.71 15.29
CA PRO A 6 -12.17 8.45 16.21
C PRO A 6 -12.65 8.53 17.65
N PHE A 7 -12.17 7.61 18.49
CA PHE A 7 -12.44 7.59 19.93
C PHE A 7 -11.23 8.01 20.77
N TRP A 8 -10.08 8.29 20.13
CA TRP A 8 -8.88 8.82 20.77
C TRP A 8 -8.84 10.36 20.72
N GLU A 9 -7.99 10.94 21.56
CA GLU A 9 -7.69 12.37 21.53
C GLU A 9 -6.92 12.74 20.26
N GLN A 10 -7.39 13.78 19.55
CA GLN A 10 -6.79 14.25 18.31
C GLN A 10 -6.09 15.61 18.50
N PRO A 11 -4.86 15.80 17.99
CA PRO A 11 -4.07 14.82 17.24
C PRO A 11 -3.35 13.83 18.17
N SER A 12 -3.40 12.55 17.82
CA SER A 12 -2.65 11.45 18.46
C SER A 12 -1.13 11.57 18.29
N HIS A 13 -0.67 12.29 17.26
CA HIS A 13 0.75 12.50 16.94
C HIS A 13 1.05 14.01 16.80
N PRO A 14 0.99 14.78 17.91
CA PRO A 14 1.13 16.23 17.87
C PRO A 14 2.50 16.62 17.30
N GLY A 15 2.48 17.57 16.36
CA GLY A 15 3.70 18.06 15.68
C GLY A 15 4.25 17.15 14.59
N LEU A 16 3.69 15.94 14.38
CA LEU A 16 4.08 15.03 13.29
C LEU A 16 3.03 14.94 12.19
N ILE A 17 1.75 14.84 12.58
CA ILE A 17 0.63 14.60 11.66
C ILE A 17 -0.36 15.75 11.74
N GLN A 18 -0.74 16.28 10.57
CA GLN A 18 -1.93 17.10 10.40
C GLN A 18 -3.02 16.28 9.70
N VAL A 19 -4.16 16.09 10.37
CA VAL A 19 -5.35 15.49 9.76
C VAL A 19 -6.23 16.58 9.17
N VAL A 20 -6.57 16.44 7.89
CA VAL A 20 -7.54 17.28 7.20
C VAL A 20 -8.77 16.43 6.89
N LYS A 21 -9.92 16.82 7.43
CA LYS A 21 -11.20 16.18 7.15
C LYS A 21 -11.76 16.73 5.84
N GLY A 22 -12.14 15.84 4.93
CA GLY A 22 -12.85 16.24 3.73
C GLY A 22 -14.34 16.44 3.99
N ASN A 23 -15.06 16.96 2.99
CA ASN A 23 -16.49 17.26 3.08
C ASN A 23 -17.39 16.07 2.69
N ARG A 24 -16.80 14.92 2.38
CA ARG A 24 -17.48 13.67 2.01
C ARG A 24 -16.89 12.50 2.80
N PRO A 25 -17.65 11.40 3.02
CA PRO A 25 -17.09 10.20 3.61
C PRO A 25 -15.84 9.73 2.86
N TYR A 26 -14.86 9.22 3.60
CA TYR A 26 -13.60 8.68 3.06
C TYR A 26 -12.70 9.70 2.33
N THR A 27 -12.89 11.00 2.57
CA THR A 27 -12.05 12.07 1.98
C THR A 27 -11.15 12.76 3.00
N SER A 28 -10.98 12.16 4.19
CA SER A 28 -9.96 12.59 5.15
C SER A 28 -8.56 12.24 4.65
N ALA A 29 -7.56 13.06 4.97
CA ALA A 29 -6.17 12.82 4.60
C ALA A 29 -5.23 13.27 5.73
N ALA A 30 -4.08 12.59 5.84
CA ALA A 30 -3.00 12.95 6.75
C ALA A 30 -1.83 13.61 5.98
N TYR A 31 -1.24 14.65 6.56
CA TYR A 31 -0.11 15.38 6.01
C TYR A 31 1.02 15.48 7.03
N SER A 32 2.27 15.45 6.55
CA SER A 32 3.46 15.58 7.39
C SER A 32 3.58 17.00 7.91
N LEU A 33 3.98 17.16 9.17
CA LEU A 33 4.41 18.44 9.74
C LEU A 33 5.95 18.54 9.85
N VAL A 34 6.67 17.48 9.48
CA VAL A 34 8.12 17.37 9.68
C VAL A 34 8.86 17.06 8.39
N SER A 35 10.16 17.34 8.39
CA SER A 35 11.09 16.84 7.37
C SER A 35 11.93 15.70 7.94
N LEU A 36 12.02 14.61 7.21
CA LEU A 36 12.81 13.44 7.59
C LEU A 36 13.50 12.85 6.34
N PRO A 37 14.73 12.30 6.48
CA PRO A 37 15.40 11.64 5.36
C PRO A 37 14.72 10.31 5.01
N PRO A 38 14.99 9.76 3.81
CA PRO A 38 14.52 8.42 3.43
C PRO A 38 14.89 7.36 4.47
N GLY A 39 14.00 6.40 4.69
CA GLY A 39 14.21 5.30 5.62
C GLY A 39 14.16 5.68 7.11
N ALA A 40 14.01 6.95 7.46
CA ALA A 40 13.90 7.40 8.85
C ALA A 40 12.64 6.86 9.53
N LEU A 41 12.71 6.64 10.84
CA LEU A 41 11.52 6.37 11.65
C LEU A 41 10.63 7.61 11.67
N PHE A 42 9.37 7.46 11.26
CA PHE A 42 8.36 8.52 11.33
C PHE A 42 7.56 8.43 12.65
N ALA A 43 7.05 7.24 12.98
CA ALA A 43 6.31 7.01 14.22
C ALA A 43 6.36 5.53 14.63
N HIS A 44 6.23 5.25 15.93
CA HIS A 44 5.92 3.91 16.43
C HIS A 44 4.41 3.70 16.48
N ILE A 45 3.95 2.48 16.23
CA ILE A 45 2.54 2.08 16.35
C ILE A 45 2.31 1.55 17.77
N THR A 46 1.98 2.44 18.71
CA THR A 46 1.89 2.09 20.15
C THR A 46 0.48 1.92 20.68
N THR A 47 -0.53 2.40 19.97
CA THR A 47 -1.95 2.41 20.40
C THR A 47 -2.77 1.26 19.83
N ALA A 48 -2.16 0.46 18.95
CA ALA A 48 -2.89 -0.52 18.18
C ALA A 48 -3.45 -1.67 19.03
N THR A 49 -4.62 -2.15 18.65
CA THR A 49 -5.27 -3.32 19.27
C THR A 49 -5.56 -4.38 18.24
N THR A 50 -5.31 -5.65 18.58
CA THR A 50 -5.64 -6.78 17.71
C THR A 50 -7.15 -6.90 17.51
N VAL A 51 -7.58 -7.23 16.30
CA VAL A 51 -9.00 -7.47 15.97
C VAL A 51 -9.21 -8.78 15.22
N ALA A 52 -10.37 -9.40 15.42
CA ALA A 52 -10.68 -10.73 14.89
C ALA A 52 -11.09 -10.74 13.40
N HIS A 53 -11.50 -9.60 12.85
CA HIS A 53 -12.06 -9.50 11.49
C HIS A 53 -11.49 -8.29 10.76
N THR A 54 -11.34 -8.41 9.44
CA THR A 54 -10.90 -7.30 8.59
C THR A 54 -12.00 -6.25 8.51
N THR A 55 -11.63 -5.01 8.79
CA THR A 55 -12.46 -3.81 8.62
C THR A 55 -11.82 -2.92 7.56
N TYR A 56 -12.48 -1.83 7.19
CA TYR A 56 -11.88 -0.88 6.24
C TYR A 56 -10.75 -0.03 6.86
N THR A 57 -10.60 -0.05 8.19
CA THR A 57 -9.55 0.67 8.94
C THR A 57 -8.49 -0.26 9.53
N SER A 58 -8.75 -1.57 9.55
CA SER A 58 -7.80 -2.55 10.06
C SER A 58 -6.60 -2.69 9.13
N VAL A 59 -5.44 -2.98 9.71
CA VAL A 59 -4.19 -3.27 8.98
C VAL A 59 -3.72 -4.68 9.32
N ALA A 60 -3.43 -5.48 8.31
CA ALA A 60 -2.90 -6.82 8.48
C ALA A 60 -1.44 -6.81 8.97
N THR A 61 -1.16 -7.58 10.01
CA THR A 61 0.18 -7.77 10.60
C THR A 61 0.75 -9.16 10.35
N GLY A 62 -0.03 -10.03 9.71
CA GLY A 62 0.26 -11.43 9.43
C GLY A 62 -0.77 -12.02 8.47
N SER A 63 -0.68 -13.31 8.15
CA SER A 63 -1.68 -13.99 7.30
C SER A 63 -3.08 -13.95 7.92
N ASP A 64 -3.15 -14.14 9.24
CA ASP A 64 -4.40 -14.27 9.99
C ASP A 64 -4.52 -13.28 11.15
N SER A 65 -3.57 -12.34 11.27
CA SER A 65 -3.54 -11.32 12.32
C SER A 65 -3.65 -9.92 11.74
N ARG A 66 -4.32 -9.05 12.50
CA ARG A 66 -4.62 -7.67 12.11
C ARG A 66 -4.88 -6.81 13.33
N ILE A 67 -4.70 -5.51 13.15
CA ILE A 67 -4.84 -4.49 14.18
C ILE A 67 -5.76 -3.36 13.72
N GLU A 68 -6.39 -2.69 14.67
CA GLU A 68 -6.85 -1.31 14.50
C GLU A 68 -5.76 -0.39 15.03
N LEU A 69 -5.38 0.64 14.26
CA LEU A 69 -4.27 1.53 14.61
C LEU A 69 -4.56 2.40 15.84
N ASN A 70 -5.83 2.72 16.07
CA ASN A 70 -6.31 3.58 17.18
C ASN A 70 -5.56 4.91 17.30
N SER A 71 -5.19 5.49 16.16
CA SER A 71 -4.48 6.77 16.06
C SER A 71 -4.71 7.39 14.68
N ASP A 72 -4.26 8.63 14.50
CA ASP A 72 -4.40 9.37 13.25
C ASP A 72 -3.63 8.76 12.08
N LEU A 73 -2.79 7.76 12.33
CA LEU A 73 -2.22 6.92 11.27
C LEU A 73 -3.30 6.25 10.41
N VAL A 74 -4.53 6.07 10.93
CA VAL A 74 -5.68 5.58 10.16
C VAL A 74 -6.04 6.46 8.96
N TYR A 75 -5.64 7.73 8.95
CA TYR A 75 -5.90 8.67 7.85
C TYR A 75 -4.79 8.69 6.81
N CYS A 76 -3.77 7.82 6.93
CA CYS A 76 -2.77 7.63 5.89
C CYS A 76 -3.40 6.90 4.71
N ASN A 77 -3.63 7.62 3.62
CA ASN A 77 -4.30 7.07 2.45
C ASN A 77 -3.37 6.21 1.58
N HIS A 78 -3.97 5.51 0.63
CA HIS A 78 -3.21 4.75 -0.34
C HIS A 78 -2.41 5.64 -1.31
N SER A 79 -1.19 5.23 -1.62
CA SER A 79 -0.49 5.65 -2.85
C SER A 79 0.29 4.50 -3.47
N CYS A 80 0.31 4.44 -4.80
CA CYS A 80 1.20 3.56 -5.57
C CYS A 80 2.66 4.06 -5.57
N GLN A 81 2.90 5.31 -5.17
CA GLN A 81 4.23 5.84 -4.90
C GLN A 81 4.23 6.47 -3.50
N PRO A 82 4.29 5.63 -2.45
CA PRO A 82 4.01 6.07 -1.09
C PRO A 82 5.12 6.93 -0.50
N SER A 83 4.75 7.80 0.44
CA SER A 83 5.70 8.57 1.25
C SER A 83 6.17 7.79 2.49
N LEU A 84 5.40 6.78 2.92
CA LEU A 84 5.65 5.98 4.10
C LEU A 84 5.62 4.48 3.82
N VAL A 85 6.34 3.74 4.66
CA VAL A 85 6.33 2.29 4.80
C VAL A 85 5.74 1.93 6.16
N PHE A 86 4.75 1.04 6.15
CA PHE A 86 4.18 0.46 7.36
C PHE A 86 4.86 -0.89 7.61
N ASP A 87 5.89 -0.88 8.46
CA ASP A 87 6.63 -2.07 8.89
C ASP A 87 5.91 -2.74 10.07
N MET A 88 5.08 -3.73 9.75
CA MET A 88 4.24 -4.42 10.74
C MET A 88 5.01 -5.44 11.56
N ALA A 89 6.18 -5.90 11.09
CA ALA A 89 7.05 -6.77 11.87
C ALA A 89 7.68 -6.01 13.05
N ARG A 90 7.93 -4.71 12.88
CA ARG A 90 8.50 -3.83 13.93
C ARG A 90 7.47 -2.94 14.62
N LEU A 91 6.24 -2.89 14.10
CA LEU A 91 5.22 -1.90 14.49
C LEU A 91 5.75 -0.46 14.35
N GLU A 92 6.39 -0.19 13.22
CA GLU A 92 6.98 1.11 12.89
C GLU A 92 6.38 1.65 11.59
N VAL A 93 6.20 2.97 11.55
CA VAL A 93 5.97 3.73 10.32
C VAL A 93 7.26 4.44 9.97
N ARG A 94 7.78 4.21 8.76
CA ARG A 94 9.06 4.75 8.30
C ARG A 94 8.87 5.56 7.03
N VAL A 95 9.75 6.52 6.77
CA VAL A 95 9.78 7.24 5.49
C VAL A 95 10.21 6.27 4.39
N SER A 96 9.56 6.34 3.24
CA SER A 96 9.95 5.54 2.06
C SER A 96 11.43 5.76 1.70
N ASP A 97 12.09 4.72 1.22
CA ASP A 97 13.53 4.78 0.86
C ASP A 97 13.77 5.61 -0.42
N ASP A 98 12.74 5.81 -1.25
CA ASP A 98 12.86 6.44 -2.57
C ASP A 98 12.87 7.98 -2.53
N ARG A 99 12.42 8.58 -1.41
CA ARG A 99 12.31 10.04 -1.28
C ARG A 99 12.33 10.51 0.18
N PRO A 100 12.82 11.74 0.45
CA PRO A 100 12.63 12.36 1.76
C PRO A 100 11.16 12.72 1.99
N LEU A 101 10.80 12.86 3.26
CA LEU A 101 9.53 13.43 3.70
C LEU A 101 9.73 14.93 4.01
N ARG A 102 8.76 15.75 3.64
CA ARG A 102 8.74 17.21 3.86
C ARG A 102 7.42 17.64 4.50
N PRO A 103 7.39 18.76 5.24
CA PRO A 103 6.13 19.34 5.71
C PRO A 103 5.18 19.61 4.55
N GLY A 104 3.91 19.25 4.71
CA GLY A 104 2.87 19.34 3.69
C GLY A 104 2.81 18.15 2.73
N ASP A 105 3.78 17.22 2.76
CA ASP A 105 3.65 15.97 2.00
C ASP A 105 2.48 15.14 2.53
N ALA A 106 1.69 14.57 1.62
CA ALA A 106 0.66 13.60 2.00
C ALA A 106 1.33 12.36 2.63
N LEU A 107 0.83 11.93 3.79
CA LEU A 107 1.24 10.69 4.45
C LEU A 107 0.45 9.54 3.82
N THR A 108 1.13 8.74 3.03
CA THR A 108 0.51 7.67 2.24
C THR A 108 1.35 6.41 2.31
N PHE A 109 0.69 5.25 2.24
CA PHE A 109 1.36 3.97 2.15
C PHE A 109 0.71 3.09 1.09
N PHE A 110 1.46 2.10 0.61
CA PHE A 110 0.96 1.18 -0.41
C PHE A 110 0.12 0.09 0.28
N TYR A 111 -1.22 0.20 0.26
CA TYR A 111 -2.09 -0.77 0.96
C TYR A 111 -1.79 -2.25 0.67
N PRO A 112 -1.48 -2.69 -0.57
CA PRO A 112 -1.08 -4.07 -0.83
C PRO A 112 0.22 -4.50 -0.13
N SER A 113 0.99 -3.58 0.47
CA SER A 113 2.14 -3.93 1.32
C SER A 113 1.76 -4.60 2.63
N THR A 114 0.51 -4.44 3.07
CA THR A 114 -0.05 -5.10 4.27
C THR A 114 -1.19 -6.03 3.88
N GLU A 115 -2.08 -5.60 2.98
CA GLU A 115 -3.32 -6.31 2.68
C GLU A 115 -3.18 -7.30 1.52
N TRP A 116 -3.44 -8.57 1.79
CA TRP A 116 -3.56 -9.58 0.74
C TRP A 116 -4.81 -9.36 -0.12
N ASP A 117 -5.96 -9.18 0.52
CA ASP A 117 -7.23 -8.83 -0.10
C ASP A 117 -7.81 -7.59 0.58
N MET A 118 -8.27 -6.63 -0.21
CA MET A 118 -8.98 -5.46 0.33
C MET A 118 -10.44 -5.83 0.63
N VAL A 119 -10.90 -5.55 1.85
CA VAL A 119 -12.33 -5.68 2.20
C VAL A 119 -13.22 -4.76 1.35
N GLN A 120 -12.67 -3.63 0.92
CA GLN A 120 -13.31 -2.68 0.01
C GLN A 120 -12.33 -2.23 -1.06
N PRO A 121 -12.28 -2.90 -2.22
CA PRO A 121 -11.51 -2.44 -3.36
C PRO A 121 -12.01 -1.09 -3.91
N PHE A 122 -11.12 -0.27 -4.47
CA PHE A 122 -11.46 1.08 -4.95
C PHE A 122 -10.65 1.50 -6.18
N GLN A 123 -11.15 2.51 -6.90
CA GLN A 123 -10.42 3.17 -7.99
C GLN A 123 -9.37 4.11 -7.40
N CYS A 124 -8.12 3.95 -7.79
CA CYS A 124 -6.99 4.70 -7.28
C CYS A 124 -6.99 6.13 -7.83
N GLU A 125 -6.79 7.10 -6.93
CA GLU A 125 -6.69 8.53 -7.23
C GLU A 125 -5.37 9.12 -6.69
N CYS A 126 -4.33 8.29 -6.50
CA CYS A 126 -3.10 8.70 -5.81
C CYS A 126 -2.20 9.66 -6.59
N GLY A 127 -2.42 9.82 -7.90
CA GLY A 127 -1.64 10.72 -8.75
C GLY A 127 -0.22 10.24 -9.10
N ALA A 128 0.13 8.98 -8.80
CA ALA A 128 1.37 8.38 -9.30
C ALA A 128 1.35 8.23 -10.83
N ASP A 129 2.53 8.30 -11.45
CA ASP A 129 2.68 8.26 -12.91
C ASP A 129 2.12 6.98 -13.55
N ASP A 130 1.78 7.11 -14.84
CA ASP A 130 1.37 5.98 -15.68
C ASP A 130 2.47 4.90 -15.69
N GLY A 131 2.10 3.66 -15.37
CA GLY A 131 3.03 2.54 -15.21
C GLY A 131 3.50 2.29 -13.78
N VAL A 132 3.31 3.24 -12.86
CA VAL A 132 3.44 3.02 -11.41
C VAL A 132 2.06 2.84 -10.78
N CYS A 133 1.07 3.64 -11.16
CA CYS A 133 -0.28 3.49 -10.61
C CYS A 133 -0.95 2.19 -11.07
N LEU A 134 -1.45 1.39 -10.11
CA LEU A 134 -2.20 0.15 -10.40
C LEU A 134 -3.61 0.40 -10.97
N GLY A 135 -4.10 1.64 -10.94
CA GLY A 135 -5.45 2.00 -11.37
C GLY A 135 -6.54 1.56 -10.39
N ARG A 136 -6.63 0.27 -10.05
CA ARG A 136 -7.59 -0.25 -9.07
C ARG A 136 -6.89 -1.01 -7.96
N ILE A 137 -7.19 -0.68 -6.71
CA ILE A 137 -6.58 -1.31 -5.53
C ILE A 137 -7.54 -2.37 -4.98
N ALA A 138 -7.08 -3.62 -4.95
CA ALA A 138 -7.86 -4.75 -4.44
C ALA A 138 -7.08 -5.69 -3.51
N GLY A 139 -5.84 -5.35 -3.17
CA GLY A 139 -4.94 -6.17 -2.35
C GLY A 139 -3.81 -6.78 -3.19
N ALA A 140 -2.81 -7.35 -2.51
CA ALA A 140 -1.65 -7.96 -3.17
C ALA A 140 -2.00 -9.21 -3.99
N SER A 141 -3.10 -9.90 -3.65
CA SER A 141 -3.52 -11.15 -4.28
C SER A 141 -3.78 -11.02 -5.79
N VAL A 142 -4.13 -9.83 -6.27
CA VAL A 142 -4.43 -9.55 -7.68
C VAL A 142 -3.29 -8.89 -8.46
N VAL A 143 -2.20 -8.51 -7.77
CA VAL A 143 -1.02 -7.93 -8.42
C VAL A 143 -0.12 -9.07 -8.90
N GLU A 144 0.48 -8.92 -10.09
CA GLU A 144 1.43 -9.91 -10.59
C GLU A 144 2.65 -10.01 -9.65
N PRO A 145 3.05 -11.23 -9.21
CA PRO A 145 4.11 -11.42 -8.22
C PRO A 145 5.43 -10.73 -8.53
N GLU A 146 5.94 -10.86 -9.76
CA GLU A 146 7.22 -10.23 -10.13
C GLU A 146 7.11 -8.70 -10.11
N LEU A 147 5.99 -8.16 -10.59
CA LEU A 147 5.74 -6.71 -10.58
C LEU A 147 5.65 -6.19 -9.14
N LEU A 148 4.88 -6.87 -8.29
CA LEU A 148 4.68 -6.49 -6.90
C LEU A 148 6.01 -6.38 -6.15
N LEU A 149 6.85 -7.41 -6.26
CA LEU A 149 8.10 -7.52 -5.52
C LEU A 149 9.24 -6.65 -6.11
N ALA A 150 9.15 -6.28 -7.40
CA ALA A 150 10.13 -5.41 -8.04
C ALA A 150 9.89 -3.92 -7.77
N HIS A 151 8.64 -3.50 -7.61
CA HIS A 151 8.28 -2.09 -7.56
C HIS A 151 7.92 -1.57 -6.16
N TRP A 152 7.48 -2.44 -5.25
CA TRP A 152 7.04 -1.99 -3.93
C TRP A 152 7.71 -2.75 -2.80
N TRP A 153 7.95 -2.00 -1.72
CA TRP A 153 8.19 -2.61 -0.43
C TRP A 153 6.90 -3.27 0.06
N VAL A 154 7.01 -4.52 0.53
CA VAL A 154 5.90 -5.29 1.11
C VAL A 154 6.35 -6.01 2.38
N ASN A 155 5.44 -6.16 3.34
CA ASN A 155 5.68 -6.87 4.60
C ASN A 155 5.98 -8.36 4.37
N GLU A 156 6.66 -8.99 5.33
CA GLU A 156 7.06 -10.40 5.27
C GLU A 156 5.88 -11.35 5.06
N HIS A 157 4.75 -11.11 5.72
CA HIS A 157 3.56 -11.94 5.55
C HIS A 157 2.98 -11.88 4.13
N VAL A 158 3.04 -10.72 3.48
CA VAL A 158 2.65 -10.60 2.07
C VAL A 158 3.63 -11.36 1.18
N ARG A 159 4.94 -11.28 1.45
CA ARG A 159 5.95 -12.05 0.70
C ARG A 159 5.72 -13.57 0.81
N ALA A 160 5.37 -14.05 2.01
CA ALA A 160 5.03 -15.45 2.23
C ALA A 160 3.80 -15.87 1.42
N LEU A 161 2.73 -15.06 1.44
CA LEU A 161 1.52 -15.33 0.65
C LEU A 161 1.77 -15.32 -0.86
N VAL A 162 2.63 -14.42 -1.34
CA VAL A 162 3.09 -14.44 -2.75
C VAL A 162 3.83 -15.74 -3.06
N ALA A 163 4.75 -16.16 -2.20
CA ALA A 163 5.49 -17.41 -2.40
C ALA A 163 4.55 -18.62 -2.44
N ASP A 164 3.56 -18.68 -1.55
CA ASP A 164 2.55 -19.74 -1.53
C ASP A 164 1.70 -19.74 -2.80
N LYS A 165 1.25 -18.56 -3.27
CA LYS A 165 0.51 -18.42 -4.53
C LYS A 165 1.32 -18.94 -5.72
N VAL A 166 2.59 -18.56 -5.82
CA VAL A 166 3.49 -19.00 -6.92
C VAL A 166 3.73 -20.51 -6.86
N GLN A 167 3.98 -21.06 -5.66
CA GLN A 167 4.14 -22.51 -5.48
C GLN A 167 2.87 -23.28 -5.85
N ALA A 168 1.70 -22.79 -5.44
CA ALA A 168 0.42 -23.38 -5.80
C ALA A 168 0.24 -23.39 -7.32
N ALA A 169 0.47 -22.26 -8.00
CA ALA A 169 0.40 -22.18 -9.46
C ALA A 169 1.39 -23.14 -10.14
N GLY A 170 2.63 -23.23 -9.65
CA GLY A 170 3.63 -24.19 -10.13
C GLY A 170 3.18 -25.65 -9.99
N ARG A 171 2.55 -26.01 -8.87
CA ARG A 171 1.98 -27.36 -8.67
C ARG A 171 0.85 -27.66 -9.66
N PHE A 172 -0.02 -26.69 -9.94
CA PHE A 172 -1.09 -26.85 -10.93
C PHE A 172 -0.54 -27.04 -12.35
N THR A 173 0.47 -26.25 -12.75
CA THR A 173 1.11 -26.43 -14.06
C THR A 173 1.81 -27.78 -14.19
N ALA A 174 2.52 -28.24 -13.15
CA ALA A 174 3.17 -29.55 -13.15
C ALA A 174 2.18 -30.72 -13.18
N ALA A 175 1.07 -30.62 -12.44
CA ALA A 175 0.00 -31.62 -12.46
C ALA A 175 -0.71 -31.69 -13.82
N ALA A 176 -0.93 -30.54 -14.47
CA ALA A 176 -1.51 -30.48 -15.81
C ALA A 176 -0.56 -30.98 -16.91
N ALA A 177 0.76 -30.87 -16.72
CA ALA A 177 1.78 -31.32 -17.66
C ALA A 177 2.17 -32.81 -17.51
N ALA A 178 1.64 -33.53 -16.50
CA ALA A 178 1.93 -34.94 -16.31
C ALA A 178 1.31 -35.80 -17.45
N PRO A 179 2.07 -36.67 -18.14
CA PRO A 179 1.55 -37.45 -19.25
C PRO A 179 0.46 -38.41 -18.78
N ALA A 180 -0.68 -38.40 -19.48
CA ALA A 180 -1.77 -39.35 -19.26
C ALA A 180 -1.23 -40.78 -19.38
N ARG A 181 -1.19 -41.52 -18.28
CA ARG A 181 -0.81 -42.93 -18.27
C ARG A 181 -1.85 -43.67 -19.10
N LYS A 182 -1.45 -44.24 -20.25
CA LYS A 182 -2.29 -45.21 -20.95
C LYS A 182 -2.52 -46.38 -20.01
N ALA A 183 -3.77 -46.64 -19.64
CA ALA A 183 -4.18 -47.88 -18.99
C ALA A 183 -4.06 -49.01 -20.02
N GLY A 184 -2.84 -49.55 -20.18
CA GLY A 184 -2.59 -50.81 -20.86
C GLY A 184 -2.71 -51.93 -19.83
N GLY A 185 -3.91 -52.50 -19.71
CA GLY A 185 -4.11 -53.78 -19.05
C GLY A 185 -3.85 -54.87 -20.07
N ASP A 186 -2.62 -55.39 -20.11
CA ASP A 186 -2.29 -56.54 -20.92
C ASP A 186 -2.79 -57.81 -20.21
N LEU A 187 -3.62 -58.56 -20.93
CA LEU A 187 -4.14 -59.87 -20.58
C LEU A 187 -2.96 -60.86 -20.51
N GLU A 188 -2.73 -61.43 -19.33
CA GLU A 188 -1.69 -62.42 -19.07
C GLU A 188 -2.05 -63.75 -19.76
N VAL A 189 -1.24 -64.17 -20.76
CA VAL A 189 -1.26 -65.53 -21.30
C VAL A 189 0.04 -66.21 -20.90
N VAL A 190 -0.08 -67.10 -19.93
CA VAL A 190 0.93 -68.07 -19.52
C VAL A 190 1.18 -69.09 -20.64
N ALA A 191 2.43 -69.20 -21.08
CA ALA A 191 2.93 -70.38 -21.77
C ALA A 191 4.38 -70.64 -21.33
N ALA A 192 4.61 -71.88 -20.92
CA ALA A 192 5.80 -72.35 -20.21
C ALA A 192 6.93 -72.81 -21.16
N GLU A 193 8.15 -72.70 -20.61
CA GLU A 193 9.39 -73.47 -20.84
C GLU A 193 10.11 -73.44 -22.21
N GLY A 194 11.41 -73.11 -22.16
CA GLY A 194 12.39 -73.56 -23.17
C GLY A 194 13.61 -72.66 -23.43
N GLN A 195 14.70 -72.89 -22.68
CA GLN A 195 16.13 -72.77 -23.06
C GLN A 195 16.77 -71.43 -23.52
N MET A 196 17.75 -71.03 -22.69
CA MET A 196 19.10 -70.47 -22.96
C MET A 196 19.39 -69.66 -24.24
N ALA A 197 19.84 -68.40 -24.07
CA ALA A 197 21.22 -67.96 -24.34
C ALA A 197 21.37 -66.41 -24.35
N ALA A 198 22.26 -65.93 -23.47
CA ALA A 198 23.34 -64.96 -23.69
C ALA A 198 23.13 -63.61 -24.46
N VAL A 199 23.72 -62.56 -23.84
CA VAL A 199 24.47 -61.44 -24.48
C VAL A 199 23.59 -60.30 -25.07
N HIS A 200 23.80 -58.98 -24.90
CA HIS A 200 24.97 -58.10 -24.72
C HIS A 200 24.58 -56.86 -23.88
N LYS A 201 25.54 -56.33 -23.10
CA LYS A 201 25.56 -54.95 -22.57
C LYS A 201 25.77 -53.95 -23.71
N THR A 202 25.10 -52.80 -23.65
CA THR A 202 25.66 -51.51 -24.10
C THR A 202 25.18 -50.37 -23.22
N THR A 203 26.10 -49.86 -22.41
CA THR A 203 26.13 -48.49 -21.90
C THR A 203 26.48 -47.54 -23.04
N SER A 204 25.83 -46.37 -23.13
CA SER A 204 26.46 -45.20 -23.75
C SER A 204 26.04 -43.91 -23.04
N THR A 205 27.07 -43.23 -22.57
CA THR A 205 27.18 -41.94 -21.91
C THR A 205 27.35 -40.78 -22.90
N TYR A 206 27.28 -39.55 -22.38
CA TYR A 206 27.77 -38.25 -22.92
C TYR A 206 26.87 -37.56 -23.97
N ALA A 207 26.74 -36.23 -24.03
CA ALA A 207 27.42 -35.12 -23.35
C ALA A 207 26.52 -33.87 -23.32
N SER A 208 26.84 -32.99 -22.37
CA SER A 208 26.43 -31.60 -22.24
C SER A 208 26.95 -30.72 -23.38
N GLY A 209 26.10 -29.81 -23.88
CA GLY A 209 26.46 -28.75 -24.82
C GLY A 209 25.92 -27.41 -24.32
N ARG A 210 26.83 -26.51 -23.96
CA ARG A 210 26.56 -25.08 -23.73
C ARG A 210 26.25 -24.41 -25.06
N GLY A 211 25.17 -23.65 -25.14
CA GLY A 211 24.80 -22.81 -26.28
C GLY A 211 24.40 -21.42 -25.80
N ARG A 212 24.94 -20.40 -26.47
CA ARG A 212 25.03 -18.99 -26.11
C ARG A 212 23.81 -18.19 -26.61
N PHE A 213 23.51 -17.07 -25.95
CA PHE A 213 22.53 -16.03 -26.32
C PHE A 213 22.50 -15.66 -27.82
N PRO A 214 21.36 -15.10 -28.27
CA PRO A 214 21.43 -13.74 -28.81
C PRO A 214 20.42 -12.77 -28.19
N ALA A 215 20.85 -11.50 -28.21
CA ALA A 215 20.10 -10.31 -27.88
C ALA A 215 19.26 -9.79 -29.06
N ASN A 216 18.44 -8.77 -28.76
CA ASN A 216 17.69 -7.88 -29.65
C ASN A 216 16.34 -8.35 -30.17
N LEU A 217 15.28 -7.91 -29.49
CA LEU A 217 14.07 -7.46 -30.15
C LEU A 217 13.73 -6.02 -29.69
N SER A 218 13.96 -5.07 -30.60
CA SER A 218 13.35 -3.74 -30.60
C SER A 218 12.07 -3.80 -31.42
N TYR A 219 10.95 -3.27 -30.91
CA TYR A 219 9.79 -2.81 -31.69
C TYR A 219 9.05 -1.72 -30.86
N PRO A 220 8.21 -0.85 -31.45
CA PRO A 220 8.46 0.57 -31.55
C PRO A 220 7.39 1.41 -30.83
N ALA A 221 7.75 2.67 -30.58
CA ALA A 221 6.82 3.72 -30.25
C ALA A 221 5.74 3.86 -31.34
N ARG A 222 4.48 3.90 -30.94
CA ARG A 222 3.41 4.56 -31.70
C ARG A 222 2.57 5.41 -30.78
N CYS A 223 2.75 6.72 -30.92
CA CYS A 223 1.77 7.72 -30.57
C CYS A 223 0.42 7.38 -31.19
N VAL A 224 -0.63 7.43 -30.37
CA VAL A 224 -1.97 7.76 -30.82
C VAL A 224 -2.39 9.00 -30.05
N GLN A 225 -2.49 10.11 -30.78
CA GLN A 225 -3.12 11.34 -30.32
C GLN A 225 -4.65 11.14 -30.27
N SER A 226 -5.31 11.79 -29.31
CA SER A 226 -6.52 12.65 -29.44
C SER A 226 -7.45 12.51 -28.20
N PRO A 227 -8.33 13.47 -27.86
CA PRO A 227 -7.99 14.83 -27.44
C PRO A 227 -8.82 15.34 -26.21
N VAL A 228 -8.40 16.49 -25.67
CA VAL A 228 -9.19 17.51 -24.92
C VAL A 228 -9.91 17.12 -23.61
N TYR A 229 -9.36 17.58 -22.47
CA TYR A 229 -10.08 18.53 -21.60
C TYR A 229 -9.08 19.38 -20.79
N MET A 230 -8.68 20.50 -21.38
CA MET A 230 -7.94 21.56 -20.71
C MET A 230 -8.98 22.53 -20.13
N SER A 231 -9.15 22.54 -18.81
CA SER A 231 -9.82 23.66 -18.14
C SER A 231 -8.77 24.63 -17.62
N ILE A 232 -8.90 25.84 -18.15
CA ILE A 232 -8.10 27.03 -17.95
C ILE A 232 -8.09 27.44 -16.47
N LEU A 233 -6.91 27.57 -15.87
CA LEU A 233 -6.68 28.46 -14.72
C LEU A 233 -5.71 29.55 -15.14
N THR A 234 -6.25 30.62 -15.71
CA THR A 234 -5.55 31.91 -15.82
C THR A 234 -5.39 32.50 -14.43
N ARG A 235 -4.14 32.63 -13.98
CA ARG A 235 -3.72 33.59 -12.95
C ARG A 235 -3.91 35.02 -13.49
N PRO A 236 -4.44 35.96 -12.71
CA PRO A 236 -4.05 37.35 -12.86
C PRO A 236 -2.88 37.66 -11.93
N ALA A 237 -1.90 38.34 -12.51
CA ALA A 237 -0.76 38.93 -11.84
C ALA A 237 -1.19 40.03 -10.85
N SER A 238 -0.41 40.14 -9.78
CA SER A 238 -0.37 41.29 -8.87
C SER A 238 0.11 42.56 -9.58
N PRO A 239 -0.45 43.73 -9.28
CA PRO A 239 0.29 44.98 -9.29
C PRO A 239 0.72 45.36 -7.87
N SER A 240 1.98 45.74 -7.78
CA SER A 240 2.56 46.55 -6.71
C SER A 240 1.88 47.93 -6.66
N ASP A 241 1.74 48.49 -5.45
CA ASP A 241 2.34 49.77 -5.06
C ASP A 241 1.72 50.29 -3.75
N ASP A 242 2.62 50.56 -2.80
CA ASP A 242 2.70 51.73 -1.93
C ASP A 242 1.42 52.42 -1.45
N GLY A 243 1.21 52.35 -0.13
CA GLY A 243 0.21 53.17 0.54
C GLY A 243 0.23 52.98 2.06
N ALA A 244 1.19 53.64 2.72
CA ALA A 244 1.17 53.85 4.16
C ALA A 244 -0.15 54.49 4.61
N TYR A 245 -0.78 54.00 5.68
CA TYR A 245 -1.51 54.87 6.61
C TYR A 245 -1.55 54.28 8.03
N ALA A 246 -1.34 55.20 8.95
CA ALA A 246 -1.02 55.08 10.35
C ALA A 246 -2.07 54.37 11.25
N VAL A 247 -1.52 53.78 12.30
CA VAL A 247 -2.13 53.47 13.59
C VAL A 247 -2.63 54.75 14.28
N PRO A 248 -3.75 54.71 15.02
CA PRO A 248 -3.91 55.59 16.17
C PRO A 248 -3.85 54.79 17.47
N ASP A 249 -2.82 55.10 18.26
CA ASP A 249 -2.77 54.87 19.71
C ASP A 249 -3.60 55.98 20.40
N ALA A 250 -4.46 55.58 21.35
CA ALA A 250 -4.91 56.33 22.53
C ALA A 250 -6.15 55.62 23.10
N ALA A 251 -6.42 55.53 24.40
CA ALA A 251 -5.71 55.76 25.64
C ALA A 251 -6.62 55.15 26.71
N ALA A 252 -6.06 54.86 27.87
CA ALA A 252 -6.77 54.31 29.02
C ALA A 252 -7.93 55.20 29.50
N ASP A 253 -9.00 54.58 29.99
CA ASP A 253 -9.76 55.15 31.09
C ASP A 253 -10.28 54.05 32.03
N SER A 254 -9.95 54.24 33.29
CA SER A 254 -10.32 53.45 34.46
C SER A 254 -11.64 53.92 35.06
N HIS A 255 -12.34 52.98 35.73
CA HIS A 255 -13.45 53.16 36.68
C HIS A 255 -14.86 53.38 36.11
N THR A 256 -15.68 52.32 36.18
CA THR A 256 -16.94 52.23 36.96
C THR A 256 -17.48 50.80 36.85
N SER A 257 -17.21 49.95 37.85
CA SER A 257 -18.13 49.61 38.95
C SER A 257 -19.31 48.72 38.55
N SER A 258 -19.22 47.45 38.98
CA SER A 258 -20.28 46.74 39.69
C SER A 258 -21.66 46.67 39.02
N LYS A 259 -21.92 45.57 38.30
CA LYS A 259 -23.16 44.75 38.32
C LYS A 259 -23.03 43.64 37.28
N LEU A 260 -23.52 42.44 37.61
CA LEU A 260 -23.53 41.19 36.82
C LEU A 260 -22.39 40.20 37.11
N GLN A 261 -22.08 39.99 38.39
CA GLN A 261 -21.71 38.67 38.91
C GLN A 261 -22.79 38.21 39.89
N SER A 262 -23.84 37.57 39.37
CA SER A 262 -24.78 36.74 40.14
C SER A 262 -25.81 36.11 39.21
N SER A 263 -25.49 35.00 38.55
CA SER A 263 -26.49 34.03 38.09
C SER A 263 -25.80 32.73 37.64
N LEU A 264 -26.26 31.61 38.21
CA LEU A 264 -25.96 30.22 37.86
C LEU A 264 -24.62 29.62 38.32
N GLN A 265 -24.47 29.51 39.64
CA GLN A 265 -23.87 28.34 40.30
C GLN A 265 -24.96 27.67 41.15
N ALA A 266 -25.75 26.79 40.54
CA ALA A 266 -26.62 25.77 41.12
C ALA A 266 -27.08 24.92 39.90
N GLN A 267 -26.92 23.62 39.80
CA GLN A 267 -27.09 22.58 40.79
C GLN A 267 -26.10 21.43 40.53
N ILE A 268 -25.45 21.00 41.60
CA ILE A 268 -24.97 19.63 41.78
C ILE A 268 -26.18 18.88 42.35
N GLU A 269 -26.68 17.90 41.60
CA GLU A 269 -27.31 16.65 42.02
C GLU A 269 -27.23 15.66 40.85
#